data_AF-A0A7V2YX21-F1
#
_entry.id   AF-A0A7V2YX21-F1
#
_cell.length_a   1.000
_cell.length_b   1.000
_cell.length_c   1.000
_cell.angle_alpha   90.00
_cell.angle_beta   90.00
_cell.angle_gamma   90.00
#
_symmetry.space_group_name_H-M   'P 1'
#
loop_
_entity.id
_entity.type
_entity.pdbx_description
1 polymer ?
#
loop_
_entity_poly.entity_id
_entity_poly.type
_entity_poly.pdbx_seq_one_letter_code
_entity_poly.pdbx_strand_id
1 'polypeptide(L)'
;MPYIPPANRPDIDARVEVVAEEIATTMIEKHQTAELSVHYRRVFTEMADFIVALERDPASPAVTTAQQLAATVFEKAKAYKQIGAWAGELNYALTMLIQLVPYKMFKKKAWEAALRYWIHVQTVGALTRTAYDLHARGANDYVGNALPAVFEDVKDELKRRVNSAYEAAQINASGDCYHYVPFRTQLTPFETAGTKGFIEIMLPFKAPE
;
A
#
# COMPACT_ATOMS: atom_id res chain seq x y z
N MET A 1 -9.13 -3.03 -3.85
CA MET A 1 -8.42 -2.28 -4.89
C MET A 1 -8.11 -0.86 -4.39
N PRO A 2 -6.85 -0.39 -4.39
CA PRO A 2 -6.41 0.86 -3.75
C PRO A 2 -6.76 2.13 -4.55
N TYR A 3 -7.93 2.19 -5.19
CA TYR A 3 -8.34 3.36 -5.97
C TYR A 3 -9.03 4.37 -5.07
N ILE A 4 -8.22 5.15 -4.37
CA ILE A 4 -8.72 6.32 -3.66
C ILE A 4 -8.77 7.54 -4.60
N PRO A 5 -9.66 8.51 -4.33
CA PRO A 5 -9.73 9.75 -5.09
C PRO A 5 -8.37 10.43 -5.20
N PRO A 6 -7.97 10.95 -6.38
CA PRO A 6 -6.69 11.63 -6.56
C PRO A 6 -6.41 12.74 -5.55
N ALA A 7 -7.46 13.45 -5.09
CA ALA A 7 -7.35 14.51 -4.09
C ALA A 7 -6.93 14.01 -2.70
N ASN A 8 -7.13 12.73 -2.38
CA ASN A 8 -6.73 12.15 -1.09
C ASN A 8 -5.24 11.76 -1.07
N ARG A 9 -4.65 11.52 -2.24
CA ARG A 9 -3.31 10.91 -2.38
C ARG A 9 -2.15 11.76 -1.86
N PRO A 10 -2.01 13.07 -2.18
CA PRO A 10 -0.78 13.80 -1.88
C PRO A 10 -0.37 13.78 -0.41
N ASP A 11 -1.33 13.93 0.50
CA ASP A 11 -1.05 13.90 1.95
C ASP A 11 -0.71 12.50 2.43
N ILE A 12 -1.37 11.47 1.87
CA ILE A 12 -1.07 10.06 2.19
C ILE A 12 0.33 9.71 1.64
N ASP A 13 0.62 10.05 0.39
CA ASP A 13 1.91 9.80 -0.27
C ASP A 13 3.07 10.41 0.53
N ALA A 14 2.93 11.67 0.96
CA ALA A 14 3.94 12.35 1.77
C ALA A 14 4.19 11.62 3.10
N ARG A 15 3.14 11.09 3.75
CA ARG A 15 3.28 10.32 4.99
C ARG A 15 3.86 8.93 4.75
N VAL A 16 3.48 8.26 3.66
CA VAL A 16 4.06 6.97 3.26
C VAL A 16 5.56 7.13 2.98
N GLU A 17 5.98 8.20 2.31
CA GLU A 17 7.39 8.50 2.04
C GLU A 17 8.22 8.63 3.32
N VAL A 18 7.70 9.32 4.34
CA VAL A 18 8.34 9.46 5.66
C VAL A 18 8.49 8.11 6.36
N VAL A 19 7.42 7.30 6.41
CA VAL A 19 7.46 5.97 7.02
C VAL A 19 8.41 5.04 6.25
N ALA A 20 8.41 5.11 4.92
CA ALA A 20 9.29 4.32 4.08
C ALA A 20 10.77 4.68 4.30
N GLU A 21 11.07 5.97 4.45
CA GLU A 21 12.42 6.46 4.76
C GLU A 21 12.90 6.01 6.14
N GLU A 22 12.03 6.03 7.15
CA GLU A 22 12.34 5.54 8.50
C GLU A 22 12.71 4.05 8.49
N ILE A 23 11.89 3.22 7.82
CA ILE A 23 12.18 1.78 7.70
C ILE A 23 13.49 1.57 6.96
N ALA A 24 13.67 2.20 5.80
CA ALA A 24 14.88 2.02 4.99
C ALA A 24 16.14 2.44 5.76
N THR A 25 16.11 3.59 6.43
CA THR A 25 17.23 4.08 7.24
C THR A 25 17.55 3.12 8.38
N THR A 26 16.53 2.69 9.12
CA THR A 26 16.71 1.73 10.23
C THR A 26 17.33 0.42 9.75
N MET A 27 16.84 -0.12 8.63
CA MET A 27 17.36 -1.37 8.08
C MET A 27 18.82 -1.22 7.63
N ILE A 28 19.18 -0.09 7.02
CA ILE A 28 20.54 0.19 6.58
C ILE A 28 21.48 0.32 7.78
N GLU A 29 21.12 1.13 8.78
CA GLU A 29 21.92 1.35 9.98
C GLU A 29 22.14 0.07 10.79
N LYS A 30 21.14 -0.82 10.81
CA LYS A 30 21.22 -2.11 11.51
C LYS A 30 21.76 -3.24 10.66
N HIS A 31 22.19 -2.97 9.42
CA HIS A 31 22.66 -3.98 8.46
C HIS A 31 21.68 -5.15 8.28
N GLN A 32 20.38 -4.85 8.26
CA GLN A 32 19.31 -5.84 8.14
C GLN A 32 19.02 -6.16 6.69
N THR A 33 18.79 -7.45 6.42
CA THR A 33 18.55 -7.96 5.06
C THR A 33 17.28 -8.78 4.97
N ALA A 34 16.88 -9.50 6.03
CA ALA A 34 15.72 -10.40 6.03
C ALA A 34 14.60 -9.92 6.96
N GLU A 35 14.85 -8.87 7.75
CA GLU A 35 14.01 -8.39 8.85
C GLU A 35 12.90 -7.44 8.37
N LEU A 36 12.69 -7.31 7.06
CA LEU A 36 11.68 -6.41 6.49
C LEU A 36 10.28 -6.66 7.08
N SER A 37 9.91 -7.93 7.27
CA SER A 37 8.61 -8.29 7.87
C SER A 37 8.43 -7.80 9.30
N VAL A 38 9.53 -7.65 10.06
CA VAL A 38 9.50 -7.13 11.43
C VAL A 38 9.10 -5.66 11.41
N HIS A 39 9.70 -4.88 10.51
CA HIS A 39 9.39 -3.46 10.35
C HIS A 39 7.98 -3.23 9.82
N TYR A 40 7.58 -3.99 8.80
CA TYR A 40 6.20 -3.94 8.30
C TYR A 40 5.18 -4.31 9.36
N ARG A 41 5.37 -5.42 10.09
CA ARG A 41 4.44 -5.82 11.16
C ARG A 41 4.31 -4.75 12.22
N ARG A 42 5.42 -4.11 12.63
CA ARG A 42 5.38 -2.99 13.57
C ARG A 42 4.48 -1.86 13.04
N VAL A 43 4.76 -1.38 11.83
CA VAL A 43 3.99 -0.27 11.23
C VAL A 43 2.51 -0.64 11.05
N PHE A 44 2.22 -1.83 10.52
CA PHE A 44 0.83 -2.27 10.30
C PHE A 44 0.06 -2.38 11.61
N THR A 45 0.69 -2.91 12.66
CA THR A 45 0.08 -2.99 13.99
C THR A 45 -0.14 -1.60 14.57
N GLU A 46 0.87 -0.73 14.56
CA GLU A 46 0.74 0.64 15.06
C GLU A 46 -0.37 1.41 14.34
N MET A 47 -0.47 1.27 13.02
CA MET A 47 -1.52 1.89 12.24
C MET A 47 -2.92 1.36 12.59
N ALA A 48 -3.08 0.03 12.63
CA ALA A 48 -4.37 -0.59 12.94
C ALA A 48 -4.84 -0.25 14.35
N ASP A 49 -3.94 -0.30 15.34
CA ASP A 49 -4.21 0.07 16.73
C ASP A 49 -4.67 1.52 16.84
N PHE A 50 -4.01 2.40 16.09
CA PHE A 50 -4.32 3.82 16.14
C PHE A 50 -5.63 4.16 15.41
N ILE A 51 -5.95 3.47 14.32
CA ILE A 51 -7.27 3.59 13.68
C ILE A 51 -8.38 3.18 14.66
N VAL A 52 -8.20 2.07 15.39
CA VAL A 52 -9.15 1.67 16.45
C VAL A 52 -9.25 2.71 17.55
N ALA A 53 -8.14 3.34 17.93
CA ALA A 53 -8.17 4.44 18.89
C ALA A 53 -8.95 5.64 18.36
N LEU A 54 -8.76 6.03 17.10
CA LEU A 54 -9.47 7.14 16.45
C LEU A 54 -10.98 6.91 16.27
N GLU A 55 -11.40 5.65 16.08
CA GLU A 55 -12.83 5.31 16.06
C GLU A 55 -13.51 5.49 17.42
N ARG A 56 -12.74 5.38 18.52
CA ARG A 56 -13.23 5.59 19.89
C ARG A 56 -13.11 7.05 20.33
N ASP A 57 -11.99 7.66 20.00
CA ASP A 57 -11.68 9.06 20.30
C ASP A 57 -10.96 9.70 19.09
N PRO A 58 -11.71 10.42 18.23
CA PRO A 58 -11.17 11.10 17.07
C PRO A 58 -10.12 12.18 17.37
N ALA A 59 -9.96 12.58 18.64
CA ALA A 59 -8.96 13.56 19.09
C ALA A 59 -7.67 12.90 19.59
N SER A 60 -7.56 11.56 19.53
CA SER A 60 -6.36 10.82 19.93
C SER A 60 -5.11 11.38 19.22
N PRO A 61 -4.05 11.78 19.96
CA PRO A 61 -2.86 12.38 19.36
C PRO A 61 -1.97 11.32 18.68
N ALA A 62 -1.54 11.59 17.45
CA ALA A 62 -0.61 10.73 16.72
C ALA A 62 0.84 11.05 17.10
N VAL A 63 1.54 10.10 17.70
CA VAL A 63 2.91 10.28 18.22
C VAL A 63 3.96 9.73 17.25
N THR A 64 3.77 8.52 16.72
CA THR A 64 4.73 7.90 15.79
C THR A 64 4.42 8.26 14.33
N THR A 65 5.39 8.07 13.43
CA THR A 65 5.19 8.26 11.98
C THR A 65 4.10 7.36 11.42
N ALA A 66 4.01 6.11 11.90
CA ALA A 66 2.96 5.17 11.56
C ALA A 66 1.58 5.66 12.05
N GLN A 67 1.50 6.17 13.29
CA GLN A 67 0.26 6.79 13.80
C GLN A 67 -0.14 8.04 13.02
N GLN A 68 0.82 8.85 12.58
CA GLN A 68 0.55 10.04 11.76
C GLN A 68 0.03 9.68 10.37
N LEU A 69 0.56 8.60 9.76
CA LEU A 69 0.02 8.03 8.52
C LEU A 69 -1.40 7.50 8.75
N ALA A 70 -1.65 6.75 9.81
CA ALA A 70 -2.98 6.26 10.19
C ALA A 70 -3.98 7.40 10.43
N ALA A 71 -3.57 8.48 11.10
CA ALA A 71 -4.39 9.67 11.31
C ALA A 71 -4.78 10.32 9.98
N THR A 72 -3.85 10.41 9.04
CA THR A 72 -4.08 10.98 7.70
C THR A 72 -5.04 10.11 6.90
N VAL A 73 -4.83 8.79 6.89
CA VAL A 73 -5.75 7.79 6.30
C VAL A 73 -7.16 7.95 6.86
N PHE A 74 -7.28 7.99 8.19
CA PHE A 74 -8.58 8.11 8.87
C PHE A 74 -9.28 9.43 8.56
N GLU A 75 -8.54 10.53 8.53
CA GLU A 75 -9.11 11.86 8.24
C GLU A 75 -9.61 11.95 6.80
N LYS A 76 -8.82 11.51 5.81
CA LYS A 76 -9.29 11.48 4.41
C LYS A 76 -10.57 10.64 4.24
N ALA A 77 -10.71 9.59 5.02
CA ALA A 77 -11.88 8.73 4.98
C ALA A 77 -13.14 9.28 5.68
N LYS A 78 -13.03 10.33 6.51
CA LYS A 78 -14.21 10.91 7.18
C LYS A 78 -15.26 11.41 6.20
N ALA A 79 -14.84 11.81 5.00
CA ALA A 79 -15.73 12.24 3.93
C ALA A 79 -16.79 11.18 3.54
N TYR A 80 -16.48 9.89 3.71
CA TYR A 80 -17.37 8.79 3.35
C TYR A 80 -18.48 8.50 4.37
N LYS A 81 -18.37 9.04 5.60
CA LYS A 81 -19.40 8.94 6.65
C LYS A 81 -19.85 7.51 6.98
N GLN A 82 -18.96 6.53 6.88
CA GLN A 82 -19.22 5.12 7.18
C GLN A 82 -18.07 4.53 8.03
N ILE A 83 -18.40 3.66 8.98
CA ILE A 83 -17.39 2.91 9.76
C ILE A 83 -16.63 2.00 8.80
N GLY A 84 -15.30 1.92 8.97
CA GLY A 84 -14.45 1.13 8.10
C GLY A 84 -14.21 1.73 6.71
N ALA A 85 -14.75 2.92 6.39
CA ALA A 85 -14.52 3.54 5.08
C ALA A 85 -13.04 3.88 4.82
N TRP A 86 -12.24 3.99 5.88
CA TRP A 86 -10.79 4.17 5.83
C TRP A 86 -10.03 2.98 5.24
N ALA A 87 -10.70 1.83 5.04
CA ALA A 87 -10.04 0.63 4.51
C ALA A 87 -9.46 0.85 3.10
N GLY A 88 -10.09 1.70 2.27
CA GLY A 88 -9.59 2.04 0.94
C GLY A 88 -8.28 2.83 1.00
N GLU A 89 -8.26 3.89 1.80
CA GLU A 89 -7.07 4.71 2.07
C GLU A 89 -5.95 3.93 2.74
N LEU A 90 -6.29 3.07 3.71
CA LEU A 90 -5.32 2.20 4.35
C LEU A 90 -4.69 1.27 3.31
N ASN A 91 -5.50 0.63 2.48
CA ASN A 91 -5.01 -0.28 1.47
C ASN A 91 -4.07 0.42 0.48
N TYR A 92 -4.44 1.61 0.01
CA TYR A 92 -3.57 2.43 -0.83
C TYR A 92 -2.25 2.78 -0.13
N ALA A 93 -2.30 3.27 1.10
CA ALA A 93 -1.12 3.63 1.87
C ALA A 93 -0.16 2.44 2.07
N LEU A 94 -0.70 1.27 2.43
CA LEU A 94 0.10 0.06 2.63
C LEU A 94 0.67 -0.45 1.30
N THR A 95 -0.11 -0.42 0.22
CA THR A 95 0.34 -0.79 -1.13
C THR A 95 1.49 0.09 -1.62
N MET A 96 1.44 1.39 -1.35
CA MET A 96 2.54 2.31 -1.65
C MET A 96 3.76 2.01 -0.77
N LEU A 97 3.57 1.80 0.52
CA LEU A 97 4.65 1.55 1.48
C LEU A 97 5.47 0.30 1.13
N ILE A 98 4.81 -0.78 0.71
CA ILE A 98 5.48 -2.04 0.36
C ILE A 98 6.31 -1.96 -0.93
N GLN A 99 6.05 -0.96 -1.77
CA GLN A 99 6.86 -0.68 -2.97
C GLN A 99 8.01 0.29 -2.66
N LEU A 100 7.73 1.29 -1.83
CA LEU A 100 8.63 2.42 -1.61
C LEU A 100 9.82 2.07 -0.73
N VAL A 101 9.64 1.23 0.29
CA VAL A 101 10.77 0.76 1.13
C VAL A 101 11.81 0.02 0.28
N PRO A 102 11.47 -1.01 -0.51
CA PRO A 102 12.44 -1.65 -1.38
C PRO A 102 13.10 -0.72 -2.41
N TYR A 103 12.32 0.20 -2.98
CA TYR A 103 12.85 1.22 -3.90
C TYR A 103 13.92 2.10 -3.22
N LYS A 104 13.66 2.56 -1.99
CA LYS A 104 14.63 3.32 -1.20
C LYS A 104 15.88 2.52 -0.86
N MET A 105 15.73 1.26 -0.44
CA MET A 105 16.86 0.36 -0.18
C MET A 105 17.74 0.19 -1.42
N PHE A 106 17.14 0.05 -2.60
CA PHE A 106 17.85 -0.01 -3.87
C PHE A 106 18.55 1.31 -4.22
N LYS A 107 17.86 2.45 -4.17
CA LYS A 107 18.44 3.77 -4.48
C LYS A 107 19.61 4.13 -3.56
N LYS A 108 19.54 3.72 -2.30
CA LYS A 108 20.62 3.87 -1.31
C LYS A 108 21.73 2.81 -1.44
N LYS A 109 21.68 1.96 -2.48
CA LYS A 109 22.65 0.88 -2.76
C LYS A 109 22.77 -0.16 -1.64
N ALA A 110 21.78 -0.26 -0.76
CA ALA A 110 21.73 -1.28 0.27
C ALA A 110 21.30 -2.63 -0.30
N TRP A 111 20.43 -2.63 -1.32
CA TRP A 111 20.04 -3.81 -2.09
C TRP A 111 20.38 -3.61 -3.57
N GLU A 112 20.67 -4.70 -4.27
CA GLU A 112 21.03 -4.63 -5.71
C GLU A 112 19.80 -4.48 -6.62
N ALA A 113 18.59 -4.74 -6.10
CA ALA A 113 17.34 -4.58 -6.86
C ALA A 113 16.17 -4.23 -5.93
N ALA A 114 15.23 -3.40 -6.43
CA ALA A 114 14.06 -2.94 -5.70
C ALA A 114 12.95 -4.00 -5.56
N LEU A 115 12.86 -5.00 -6.46
CA LEU A 115 11.88 -6.08 -6.31
C LEU A 115 12.58 -7.43 -6.32
N ARG A 116 12.28 -8.26 -5.32
CA ARG A 116 12.75 -9.63 -5.17
C ARG A 116 11.61 -10.47 -4.61
N TYR A 117 11.47 -11.71 -5.05
CA TYR A 117 10.40 -12.61 -4.61
C TYR A 117 10.30 -12.74 -3.07
N TRP A 118 11.44 -12.78 -2.38
CA TRP A 118 11.47 -12.87 -0.92
C TRP A 118 10.84 -11.65 -0.21
N ILE A 119 10.84 -10.47 -0.83
CA ILE A 119 10.19 -9.26 -0.29
C ILE A 119 8.69 -9.50 -0.20
N HIS A 120 8.08 -10.08 -1.24
CA HIS A 120 6.67 -10.47 -1.21
C HIS A 120 6.39 -11.45 -0.07
N VAL A 121 7.22 -12.49 0.10
CA VAL A 121 7.06 -13.47 1.19
C VAL A 121 7.09 -12.79 2.57
N GLN A 122 8.02 -11.84 2.78
CA GLN A 122 8.10 -11.08 4.03
C GLN A 122 6.88 -10.17 4.25
N THR A 123 6.40 -9.50 3.20
CA THR A 123 5.19 -8.67 3.25
C THR A 123 3.95 -9.48 3.60
N VAL A 124 3.75 -10.64 2.96
CA VAL A 124 2.63 -11.55 3.25
C VAL A 124 2.69 -12.01 4.70
N GLY A 125 3.87 -12.46 5.15
CA GLY A 125 4.05 -12.88 6.54
C GLY A 125 3.72 -11.77 7.54
N ALA A 126 4.09 -10.52 7.25
CA ALA A 126 3.78 -9.37 8.10
C ALA A 126 2.27 -9.08 8.16
N LEU A 127 1.58 -9.01 7.00
CA LEU A 127 0.14 -8.76 6.93
C LEU A 127 -0.66 -9.86 7.64
N THR A 128 -0.38 -11.13 7.34
CA THR A 128 -1.09 -12.27 7.94
C THR A 128 -0.90 -12.33 9.45
N ARG A 129 0.33 -12.15 9.93
CA ARG A 129 0.60 -12.16 11.38
C ARG A 129 -0.07 -10.99 12.08
N THR A 130 -0.03 -9.79 11.49
CA THR A 130 -0.71 -8.62 12.07
C THR A 130 -2.22 -8.86 12.17
N ALA A 131 -2.86 -9.35 11.10
CA ALA A 131 -4.29 -9.65 11.11
C ALA A 131 -4.63 -10.72 12.16
N TYR A 132 -3.82 -11.78 12.27
CA TYR A 132 -3.97 -12.81 13.29
C TYR A 132 -3.84 -12.25 14.71
N ASP A 133 -2.82 -11.43 14.98
CA ASP A 133 -2.61 -10.83 16.29
C ASP A 133 -3.77 -9.92 16.70
N LEU A 134 -4.31 -9.13 15.76
CA LEU A 134 -5.48 -8.29 15.97
C LEU A 134 -6.71 -9.12 16.36
N HIS A 135 -6.96 -10.22 15.63
CA HIS A 135 -8.05 -11.13 15.94
C HIS A 135 -7.85 -11.81 17.31
N ALA A 136 -6.65 -12.33 17.57
CA ALA A 136 -6.34 -13.06 18.80
C ALA A 136 -6.50 -12.21 20.08
N ARG A 137 -6.33 -10.89 19.99
CA ARG A 137 -6.54 -9.96 21.12
C ARG A 137 -7.96 -9.35 21.18
N GLY A 138 -8.89 -9.84 20.36
CA GLY A 138 -10.29 -9.42 20.37
C GLY A 138 -10.57 -8.05 19.74
N ALA A 139 -9.73 -7.60 18.79
CA ALA A 139 -10.07 -6.42 18.00
C ALA A 139 -11.26 -6.74 17.07
N ASN A 140 -11.94 -5.69 16.58
CA ASN A 140 -13.01 -5.87 15.60
C ASN A 140 -12.45 -6.51 14.32
N ASP A 141 -13.07 -7.60 13.86
CA ASP A 141 -12.56 -8.37 12.72
C ASP A 141 -12.45 -7.55 11.43
N TYR A 142 -13.30 -6.54 11.21
CA TYR A 142 -13.19 -5.70 10.02
C TYR A 142 -11.88 -4.89 9.95
N VAL A 143 -11.27 -4.61 11.12
CA VAL A 143 -9.96 -3.96 11.18
C VAL A 143 -8.87 -4.93 10.74
N GLY A 144 -8.94 -6.15 11.27
CA GLY A 144 -8.10 -7.26 10.84
C GLY A 144 -8.24 -7.52 9.34
N ASN A 145 -9.47 -7.60 8.82
CA ASN A 145 -9.80 -7.90 7.43
C ASN A 145 -9.32 -6.84 6.43
N ALA A 146 -9.16 -5.58 6.86
CA ALA A 146 -8.59 -4.53 6.01
C ALA A 146 -7.11 -4.79 5.65
N LEU A 147 -6.38 -5.59 6.45
CA LEU A 147 -4.97 -5.90 6.19
C LEU A 147 -4.80 -7.03 5.15
N PRO A 148 -5.46 -8.21 5.24
CA PRO A 148 -5.46 -9.21 4.18
C PRO A 148 -6.01 -8.67 2.86
N ALA A 149 -6.89 -7.67 2.85
CA ALA A 149 -7.35 -7.03 1.62
C ALA A 149 -6.20 -6.44 0.80
N VAL A 150 -5.12 -5.97 1.45
CA VAL A 150 -3.90 -5.52 0.76
C VAL A 150 -3.20 -6.71 0.08
N PHE A 151 -3.16 -7.85 0.75
CA PHE A 151 -2.61 -9.07 0.16
C PHE A 151 -3.48 -9.58 -0.99
N GLU A 152 -4.80 -9.55 -0.85
CA GLU A 152 -5.72 -9.91 -1.91
C GLU A 152 -5.58 -8.95 -3.10
N ASP A 153 -5.33 -7.66 -2.89
CA ASP A 153 -5.07 -6.71 -3.98
C ASP A 153 -3.72 -6.97 -4.66
N VAL A 154 -2.65 -7.24 -3.89
CA VAL A 154 -1.35 -7.69 -4.45
C VAL A 154 -1.52 -9.03 -5.21
N LYS A 155 -2.42 -9.90 -4.73
CA LYS A 155 -2.78 -11.15 -5.41
C LYS A 155 -3.73 -10.90 -6.60
N ASP A 156 -4.52 -9.84 -6.61
CA ASP A 156 -5.46 -9.49 -7.67
C ASP A 156 -4.74 -9.00 -8.93
N GLU A 157 -3.43 -8.78 -8.87
CA GLU A 157 -2.57 -8.83 -10.05
C GLU A 157 -2.68 -10.18 -10.82
N LEU A 158 -3.16 -11.28 -10.19
CA LEU A 158 -3.65 -12.49 -10.88
C LEU A 158 -5.06 -12.33 -11.47
N LYS A 159 -5.98 -11.55 -10.86
CA LYS A 159 -7.30 -11.22 -11.47
C LYS A 159 -7.14 -10.38 -12.74
N ARG A 160 -6.00 -9.71 -12.92
CA ARG A 160 -5.59 -9.08 -14.19
C ARG A 160 -5.65 -10.03 -15.40
N ARG A 161 -5.60 -11.36 -15.20
CA ARG A 161 -5.81 -12.36 -16.26
C ARG A 161 -7.28 -12.64 -16.59
N VAL A 162 -8.21 -12.30 -15.71
CA VAL A 162 -9.63 -12.68 -15.80
C VAL A 162 -10.54 -11.47 -16.09
N ASN A 163 -10.19 -10.25 -15.64
CA ASN A 163 -11.00 -9.05 -15.87
C ASN A 163 -10.17 -7.76 -16.08
N SER A 164 -9.25 -7.79 -17.06
CA SER A 164 -8.34 -6.68 -17.36
C SER A 164 -9.06 -5.37 -17.74
N ALA A 165 -10.30 -5.44 -18.26
CA ALA A 165 -11.07 -4.28 -18.67
C ALA A 165 -11.56 -3.44 -17.47
N TYR A 166 -11.97 -4.09 -16.38
CA TYR A 166 -12.34 -3.40 -15.14
C TYR A 166 -11.14 -2.71 -14.51
N GLU A 167 -10.00 -3.40 -14.43
CA GLU A 167 -8.72 -2.85 -13.95
C GLU A 167 -8.31 -1.60 -14.75
N ALA A 168 -8.39 -1.67 -16.08
CA ALA A 168 -8.06 -0.55 -16.95
C ALA A 168 -8.97 0.66 -16.70
N ALA A 169 -10.26 0.44 -16.47
CA ALA A 169 -11.20 1.50 -16.14
C ALA A 169 -10.87 2.16 -14.78
N GLN A 170 -10.49 1.37 -13.77
CA GLN A 170 -10.13 1.89 -12.45
C GLN A 170 -8.82 2.69 -12.47
N ILE A 171 -7.79 2.18 -13.17
CA ILE A 171 -6.53 2.89 -13.36
C ILE A 171 -6.77 4.20 -14.11
N ASN A 172 -7.61 4.22 -15.15
CA ASN A 172 -7.93 5.45 -15.88
C ASN A 172 -8.72 6.46 -15.03
N ALA A 173 -9.66 5.99 -14.21
CA ALA A 173 -10.48 6.87 -13.38
C ALA A 173 -9.71 7.46 -12.19
N SER A 174 -8.83 6.67 -11.59
CA SER A 174 -8.22 7.02 -10.30
C SER A 174 -6.72 7.27 -10.40
N GLY A 175 -6.05 6.81 -11.45
CA GLY A 175 -4.61 6.79 -11.57
C GLY A 175 -4.00 5.52 -10.97
N ASP A 176 -2.89 5.07 -11.55
CA ASP A 176 -2.10 3.94 -11.04
C ASP A 176 -1.36 4.33 -9.74
N CYS A 177 -0.98 3.36 -8.93
CA CYS A 177 -0.15 3.53 -7.74
C CYS A 177 1.23 2.87 -7.87
N TYR A 178 1.49 2.13 -8.95
CA TYR A 178 2.77 1.42 -9.18
C TYR A 178 3.84 2.31 -9.82
N HIS A 179 4.17 3.44 -9.18
CA HIS A 179 5.18 4.37 -9.71
C HIS A 179 6.62 3.91 -9.48
N TYR A 180 6.84 3.03 -8.50
CA TYR A 180 8.18 2.68 -8.01
C TYR A 180 8.64 1.27 -8.40
N VAL A 181 7.91 0.63 -9.30
CA VAL A 181 8.25 -0.70 -9.82
C VAL A 181 9.17 -0.63 -11.04
N PRO A 182 10.09 -1.60 -11.21
CA PRO A 182 11.01 -1.65 -12.33
C PRO A 182 10.32 -1.83 -13.69
N PHE A 183 9.26 -2.62 -13.78
CA PHE A 183 8.54 -2.85 -15.03
C PHE A 183 7.19 -2.15 -14.95
N ARG A 184 6.88 -1.30 -15.93
CA ARG A 184 5.63 -0.54 -15.95
C ARG A 184 4.80 -0.91 -17.17
N THR A 185 3.49 -0.96 -16.96
CA THR A 185 2.52 -1.17 -18.02
C THR A 185 1.76 0.13 -18.25
N GLN A 186 1.76 0.63 -19.47
CA GLN A 186 0.96 1.79 -19.84
C GLN A 186 -0.34 1.34 -20.49
N LEU A 187 -1.47 1.82 -19.98
CA LEU A 187 -2.75 1.68 -20.66
C LEU A 187 -2.87 2.73 -21.76
N THR A 188 -3.13 2.28 -22.98
CA THR A 188 -3.34 3.15 -24.14
C THR A 188 -4.76 2.92 -24.65
N PRO A 189 -5.58 3.98 -24.82
CA PRO A 189 -6.89 3.85 -25.44
C PRO A 189 -6.78 3.18 -26.82
N PHE A 190 -7.68 2.25 -27.10
CA PHE A 190 -7.72 1.53 -28.37
C PHE A 190 -9.17 1.32 -28.80
N GLU A 191 -9.42 1.38 -30.11
CA GLU A 191 -10.74 1.13 -30.68
C GLU A 191 -10.64 0.05 -31.76
N THR A 192 -11.51 -0.95 -31.69
CA THR A 192 -11.63 -2.00 -32.71
C THR A 192 -13.09 -2.31 -32.98
N ALA A 193 -13.46 -2.37 -34.26
CA ALA A 193 -14.83 -2.63 -34.72
C ALA A 193 -15.90 -1.76 -34.00
N GLY A 194 -15.59 -0.48 -33.74
CA GLY A 194 -16.47 0.46 -33.04
C GLY A 194 -16.56 0.26 -31.52
N THR A 195 -15.80 -0.67 -30.95
CA THR A 195 -15.71 -0.90 -29.50
C THR A 195 -14.47 -0.20 -28.95
N LYS A 196 -14.68 0.71 -27.99
CA LYS A 196 -13.62 1.41 -27.26
C LYS A 196 -13.13 0.58 -26.08
N GLY A 197 -11.82 0.54 -25.89
CA GLY A 197 -11.17 -0.15 -24.79
C GLY A 197 -9.75 0.37 -24.56
N PHE A 198 -8.90 -0.47 -23.97
CA PHE A 198 -7.51 -0.15 -23.69
C PHE A 198 -6.62 -1.33 -24.08
N ILE A 199 -5.42 -1.03 -24.56
CA ILE A 199 -4.33 -2.01 -24.70
C ILE A 199 -3.23 -1.72 -23.69
N GLU A 200 -2.58 -2.78 -23.21
CA GLU A 200 -1.42 -2.69 -22.34
C GLU A 200 -0.14 -2.65 -23.16
N ILE A 201 0.64 -1.60 -22.99
CA ILE A 201 1.99 -1.50 -23.55
C ILE A 201 2.98 -1.78 -22.42
N MET A 202 3.70 -2.89 -22.52
CA MET A 202 4.78 -3.24 -21.61
C MET A 202 5.98 -2.35 -21.91
N LEU A 203 6.33 -1.46 -20.99
CA LEU A 203 7.43 -0.52 -21.17
C LEU A 203 8.70 -1.05 -20.48
N PRO A 204 9.88 -0.83 -21.08
CA PRO A 204 11.13 -1.23 -20.47
C PRO A 204 11.36 -0.49 -19.15
N PHE A 205 12.28 -1.03 -18.34
CA PHE A 205 12.70 -0.42 -17.09
C PHE A 205 13.09 1.05 -17.29
N LYS A 206 12.35 1.95 -16.65
CA LYS A 206 12.75 3.35 -16.49
C LYS A 206 12.80 3.62 -15.00
N ALA A 207 14.02 3.78 -14.47
CA ALA A 207 14.16 4.27 -13.09
C ALA A 207 13.37 5.59 -12.98
N PRO A 208 12.48 5.74 -11.98
CA PRO A 208 11.86 7.03 -11.72
C PRO A 208 12.96 8.07 -11.48
N GLU A 209 12.82 9.21 -12.16
CA GLU A 209 13.67 10.39 -12.03
C GLU A 209 13.60 10.95 -10.61
#